data_AF-A0A924WGD1-F1
#
_entry.id   AF-A0A924WGD1-F1
#
_cell.length_a   1.000
_cell.length_b   1.000
_cell.length_c   1.000
_cell.angle_alpha   90.00
_cell.angle_beta   90.00
_cell.angle_gamma   90.00
#
_symmetry.space_group_name_H-M   'P 1'
#
loop_
_entity.id
_entity.type
_entity.pdbx_description
1 polymer ?
#
loop_
_entity_poly.entity_id
_entity_poly.type
_entity_poly.pdbx_seq_one_letter_code
_entity_poly.pdbx_strand_id
1 'polypeptide(L)' 'MKKIFFVFFAIPCLFAACDPKEPMETPATYDPTPYDLKIGDFPTPDLPADNKLTVAGVQLGRMLFYEKMLSKDGTQACAD' A
#
# COMPACT_ATOMS: atom_id res chain seq x y z
N MET A 1 15.76 -5.79 42.25
CA MET A 1 14.48 -6.47 42.56
C MET A 1 13.35 -5.98 41.65
N LYS A 2 12.89 -4.72 41.76
CA LYS A 2 11.73 -4.19 41.00
C LYS A 2 11.92 -4.14 39.48
N LYS A 3 13.14 -3.84 39.01
CA LYS A 3 13.52 -3.84 37.58
C LYS A 3 13.60 -5.26 36.99
N ILE A 4 14.00 -6.25 37.78
CA ILE A 4 14.06 -7.67 37.37
C ILE A 4 12.65 -8.23 37.18
N PHE A 5 11.71 -7.84 38.05
CA PHE A 5 10.28 -8.15 37.88
C PHE A 5 9.70 -7.54 36.60
N PHE A 6 10.08 -6.30 36.26
CA PHE A 6 9.66 -5.64 35.02
C PHE A 6 10.19 -6.35 33.75
N VAL A 7 11.45 -6.79 33.77
CA VAL A 7 12.05 -7.56 32.68
C VAL A 7 11.39 -8.94 32.53
N PHE A 8 11.06 -9.60 33.66
CA PHE A 8 10.40 -10.91 33.66
C PHE A 8 8.98 -10.87 33.06
N PHE A 9 8.29 -9.72 33.13
CA PHE A 9 6.96 -9.54 32.55
C PHE A 9 6.98 -9.00 31.11
N ALA A 10 8.03 -8.28 30.73
CA ALA A 10 8.18 -7.73 29.37
C ALA A 10 8.63 -8.77 28.33
N ILE A 11 9.48 -9.74 28.72
CA ILE A 11 9.99 -10.77 27.80
C ILE A 11 8.89 -11.69 27.24
N PRO A 12 7.92 -12.19 28.04
CA PRO A 12 6.82 -13.01 27.52
C PRO A 12 5.89 -12.27 26.56
N CYS A 13 5.71 -10.94 26.75
CA CYS A 13 4.86 -10.14 25.86
C CYS A 13 5.41 -10.02 24.44
N LEU A 14 6.73 -10.13 24.24
CA LEU A 14 7.35 -10.11 22.92
C LEU A 14 7.03 -11.35 22.09
N PHE A 15 6.75 -12.48 22.74
CA PHE A 15 6.40 -13.74 22.06
C PHE A 15 4.90 -13.88 21.77
N ALA A 16 4.05 -13.07 22.41
CA ALA A 16 2.60 -13.06 22.20
C ALA A 16 2.15 -12.18 21.01
N ALA A 17 3.05 -11.38 20.43
CA ALA A 17 2.72 -10.46 19.34
C ALA A 17 2.63 -11.14 17.95
N CYS A 18 3.10 -12.39 17.83
CA CYS A 18 3.00 -13.15 16.60
C CYS A 18 1.75 -14.03 16.69
N ASP A 19 0.63 -13.60 16.10
CA ASP A 19 -0.56 -14.45 15.91
C ASP A 19 -0.50 -15.08 14.51
N PRO A 20 -0.09 -16.34 14.37
CA PRO A 20 0.05 -17.00 13.06
C PRO A 20 -1.31 -17.30 12.38
N LYS A 21 -2.43 -16.82 12.94
CA LYS A 21 -3.80 -17.12 12.47
C LYS A 21 -4.41 -16.10 11.54
N GLU A 22 -3.74 -14.99 11.25
CA GLU A 22 -4.20 -14.08 10.19
C GLU A 22 -4.22 -14.88 8.88
N PRO A 23 -5.40 -15.10 8.26
CA PRO A 23 -5.46 -15.76 6.97
C PRO A 23 -4.62 -14.92 6.01
N MET A 24 -3.53 -15.51 5.52
CA MET A 24 -2.67 -14.88 4.53
C MET A 24 -3.56 -14.53 3.35
N GLU A 25 -3.87 -13.24 3.18
CA GLU A 25 -4.72 -12.82 2.07
C GLU A 25 -4.07 -13.30 0.78
N THR A 26 -4.89 -13.90 -0.09
CA THR A 26 -4.39 -14.39 -1.37
C THR A 26 -3.70 -13.24 -2.10
N PRO A 27 -2.48 -13.42 -2.60
CA PRO A 27 -1.78 -12.36 -3.31
C PRO A 27 -2.64 -11.83 -4.45
N ALA A 28 -2.66 -10.50 -4.63
CA ALA A 28 -3.34 -9.89 -5.76
C ALA A 28 -2.79 -10.49 -7.06
N THR A 29 -3.70 -10.97 -7.93
CA THR A 29 -3.33 -11.46 -9.26
C THR A 29 -3.22 -10.26 -10.20
N TYR A 30 -2.15 -10.21 -11.01
CA TYR A 30 -1.97 -9.15 -11.99
C TYR A 30 -3.05 -9.22 -13.09
N ASP A 31 -3.83 -8.15 -13.21
CA ASP A 31 -4.81 -7.96 -14.26
C ASP A 31 -4.25 -7.02 -15.36
N PRO A 32 -3.90 -7.55 -16.55
CA PRO A 32 -3.36 -6.76 -17.66
C PRO A 32 -4.43 -6.05 -18.49
N THR A 33 -5.70 -6.02 -18.07
CA THR A 33 -6.79 -5.39 -18.83
C THR A 33 -6.44 -3.95 -19.20
N PRO A 34 -6.29 -3.62 -20.49
CA PRO A 34 -5.83 -2.30 -20.93
C PRO A 34 -6.80 -1.19 -20.52
N TYR A 35 -6.26 -0.06 -20.11
CA TYR A 35 -7.06 1.15 -19.87
C TYR A 35 -7.08 2.04 -21.12
N ASP A 36 -8.28 2.36 -21.59
CA ASP A 36 -8.50 3.25 -22.73
C ASP A 36 -8.48 4.72 -22.27
N LEU A 37 -7.32 5.36 -22.42
CA LEU A 37 -7.13 6.75 -22.04
C LEU A 37 -7.85 7.71 -23.00
N LYS A 38 -8.95 8.31 -22.53
CA LYS A 38 -9.66 9.38 -23.25
C LYS A 38 -8.95 10.72 -23.08
N ILE A 39 -8.17 11.12 -24.07
CA ILE A 39 -7.38 12.37 -24.03
C ILE A 39 -8.17 13.62 -24.45
N GLY A 40 -9.33 13.47 -25.09
CA GLY A 40 -10.10 14.61 -25.61
C GLY A 40 -9.28 15.45 -26.60
N ASP A 41 -9.26 16.77 -26.41
CA ASP A 41 -8.53 17.72 -27.26
C ASP A 41 -7.08 17.98 -26.81
N PHE A 42 -6.59 17.25 -25.80
CA PHE A 42 -5.22 17.37 -25.33
C PHE A 42 -4.24 16.62 -26.24
N PRO A 43 -2.96 17.05 -26.31
CA PRO A 43 -1.94 16.31 -27.06
C PRO A 43 -1.75 14.91 -26.47
N THR A 44 -1.39 13.95 -27.33
CA THR A 44 -1.05 12.60 -26.90
C THR A 44 0.13 12.64 -25.93
N PRO A 45 -0.01 12.11 -24.70
CA PRO A 45 1.10 12.06 -23.75
C PRO A 45 2.16 11.07 -24.20
N ASP A 46 3.42 11.37 -23.89
CA ASP A 46 4.52 10.41 -24.04
C ASP A 46 4.44 9.37 -22.90
N LEU A 47 3.99 8.17 -23.22
CA LEU A 47 3.78 7.10 -22.25
C LEU A 47 4.97 6.13 -22.23
N PRO A 48 5.46 5.75 -21.04
CA PRO A 48 6.54 4.77 -20.90
C PRO A 48 6.13 3.38 -21.42
N ALA A 49 7.03 2.72 -22.16
CA ALA A 49 6.78 1.41 -22.75
C ALA A 49 6.75 0.26 -21.73
N ASP A 50 7.45 0.43 -20.61
CA ASP A 50 7.55 -0.52 -19.49
C ASP A 50 6.43 -0.37 -18.45
N ASN A 51 5.59 0.67 -18.55
CA ASN A 51 4.45 0.89 -17.67
C ASN A 51 3.16 1.17 -18.47
N LYS A 52 2.64 0.10 -19.09
CA LYS A 52 1.38 0.14 -19.85
C LYS A 52 0.20 0.40 -18.92
N LEU A 53 -0.74 1.24 -19.37
CA LEU A 53 -1.94 1.57 -18.61
C LEU A 53 -2.89 0.36 -18.53
N THR A 54 -3.23 -0.05 -17.31
CA THR A 54 -4.26 -1.06 -17.04
C THR A 54 -5.37 -0.49 -16.17
N VAL A 55 -6.58 -1.05 -16.25
CA VAL A 55 -7.72 -0.62 -15.44
C VAL A 55 -7.37 -0.71 -13.95
N ALA A 56 -6.82 -1.86 -13.53
CA ALA A 56 -6.37 -2.08 -12.17
C ALA A 56 -5.24 -1.12 -11.75
N GLY A 57 -4.28 -0.84 -12.64
CA GLY A 57 -3.16 0.07 -12.36
C GLY A 57 -3.61 1.51 -12.16
N VAL A 58 -4.54 2.00 -12.99
CA VAL A 58 -5.14 3.34 -12.84
C VAL A 58 -5.94 3.44 -11.54
N GLN A 59 -6.71 2.40 -11.19
CA GLN A 59 -7.45 2.36 -9.92
C GLN A 59 -6.51 2.35 -8.72
N LEU A 60 -5.45 1.55 -8.74
CA LEU A 60 -4.43 1.52 -7.69
C LEU A 60 -3.76 2.88 -7.53
N GLY A 61 -3.32 3.50 -8.63
CA GLY A 61 -2.74 4.84 -8.62
C GLY A 61 -3.69 5.87 -8.00
N ARG A 62 -4.99 5.81 -8.32
CA ARG A 62 -6.01 6.64 -7.67
C ARG A 62 -6.06 6.41 -6.17
N MET A 63 -6.12 5.16 -5.69
CA MET A 63 -6.16 4.88 -4.25
C MET A 63 -4.93 5.47 -3.54
N LEU A 64 -3.75 5.27 -4.11
CA LEU A 64 -2.49 5.76 -3.55
C LEU A 64 -2.38 7.29 -3.56
N PHE A 65 -2.95 7.97 -4.57
CA PHE A 65 -2.95 9.42 -4.65
C PHE A 65 -3.67 10.08 -3.46
N TYR A 66 -4.65 9.37 -2.87
CA TYR A 66 -5.41 9.81 -1.69
C TYR A 66 -4.93 9.15 -0.38
N GLU A 67 -3.90 8.30 -0.41
CA GLU A 67 -3.44 7.56 0.76
C GLU A 67 -2.47 8.39 1.61
N LYS A 68 -2.87 8.73 2.84
CA LYS A 68 -2.03 9.53 3.75
C LYS A 68 -0.91 8.72 4.36
N MET A 69 -1.08 7.41 4.57
CA MET A 69 -0.05 6.52 5.11
C MET A 69 1.18 6.43 4.22
N LEU A 70 1.09 6.87 2.96
CA LEU A 70 2.24 6.95 2.06
C LEU A 70 3.19 8.10 2.41
N SER A 71 2.73 9.09 3.20
CA SER A 71 3.59 10.14 3.76
C SER A 71 4.36 9.67 4.99
N LYS A 72 5.46 10.36 5.29
CA LYS A 72 6.39 10.01 6.38
C LYS A 72 5.72 9.85 7.75
N ASP A 73 4.72 10.68 8.04
CA ASP A 73 4.03 10.72 9.33
C ASP A 73 2.53 10.45 9.23
N GLY A 74 2.02 10.04 8.06
CA GLY A 74 0.62 9.71 7.86
C GLY A 74 -0.31 10.91 7.77
N THR A 75 0.21 12.13 7.63
CA THR A 75 -0.60 13.37 7.70
C THR A 75 -1.00 13.95 6.36
N GLN A 76 -0.32 13.57 5.27
CA GLN A 76 -0.50 14.16 3.94
C GLN A 76 -0.70 13.09 2.87
N ALA A 77 -1.61 13.34 1.93
CA ALA A 77 -1.76 12.64 0.67
C ALA A 77 -1.43 13.59 -0.50
N CYS A 78 -1.23 13.05 -1.71
CA CYS A 78 -0.98 13.88 -2.89
C CYS A 78 -2.18 14.77 -3.27
N ALA A 79 -3.38 14.39 -2.82
CA ALA A 79 -4.61 15.13 -3.06
C ALA A 79 -4.92 16.25 -2.05
N ASP A 80 -4.17 16.34 -0.94
CA ASP A 80 -4.34 17.37 0.09
C ASP A 80 -3.68 18.70 -0.33
#